data_AF-A0A9P9H438-F1
#
_entry.id   AF-A0A9P9H438-F1
#
_cell.length_a   1.000
_cell.length_b   1.000
_cell.length_c   1.000
_cell.angle_alpha   90.00
_cell.angle_beta   90.00
_cell.angle_gamma   90.00
#
_symmetry.space_group_name_H-M   'P 1'
#
loop_
_entity.id
_entity.type
_entity.pdbx_description
1 polymer ?
#
loop_
_entity_poly.entity_id
_entity_poly.type
_entity_poly.pdbx_seq_one_letter_code
_entity_poly.pdbx_strand_id
1 'polypeptide(L)'
;MPHRDFTSLPILDLSLSENAILTSLRVALTDVGFLYVSNHGVPQSVIDNLVHVLPKLFALPERAKREIALENSPHFLGYSAAGTETTAGRCDQREQVELATELTKAPEGSPLYDGLRGPNQWPSDLPELRPVVERYIEELTKLGERFLRLVAKALDLPDEIFFSYLSDQHRLKLVHYPASDGQNTQGVGPHKDSSGWWTFLLQASPDVKGLQVLNKAGDWIEAPAIPGTFVVNIGQAFEVVTNGVCKATTHRVLSTSNMALELPRRESFVARSGNSYSYVHIQPTSRNTTLLLLHGFPSTLSDWIHQIRHFSSKGYGILAPDLLGYGNSSKPTDVHQYRLKAMGDELIELLDHLNLPKVVGIGHDFGATLLSRIAAYHPDRWSSLVFLVVGPPKLGTPFDVDMINKMTKEFLGFEMLGYIPWIADSATSSTLENHAEAAMSLIFCRDRQAWDEWFHPLGMMKQFVTEDRRLTIGPWYTEELQKEHLKAFGVSDGYKGASRWYRMWVDNLFAPDEKGFDDFQISQPALFVVPQEPEQSMLQQQQMLASWAPKLQTVKLDAGHWIHLERPEETNTAIQKFLEAE
;
A
#
# COMPACT_ATOMS: atom_id res chain seq x y z
N MET A 1 -30.30 3.06 34.29
CA MET A 1 -29.66 3.91 33.26
C MET A 1 -29.46 3.05 32.02
N PRO A 2 -29.67 3.54 30.79
CA PRO A 2 -29.34 2.75 29.62
C PRO A 2 -27.83 2.49 29.66
N HIS A 3 -27.41 1.22 29.66
CA HIS A 3 -26.01 0.86 29.55
C HIS A 3 -25.48 1.52 28.26
N ARG A 4 -24.51 2.43 28.40
CA ARG A 4 -23.77 2.93 27.23
C ARG A 4 -23.02 1.74 26.67
N ASP A 5 -23.33 1.38 25.44
CA ASP A 5 -22.65 0.30 24.74
C ASP A 5 -21.23 0.72 24.34
N PHE A 6 -20.35 -0.25 24.10
CA PHE A 6 -18.95 0.05 23.82
C PHE A 6 -18.76 0.62 22.41
N THR A 7 -17.89 1.62 22.30
CA THR A 7 -17.48 2.25 21.03
C THR A 7 -16.00 2.01 20.69
N SER A 8 -15.28 1.32 21.60
CA SER A 8 -13.90 0.87 21.44
C SER A 8 -13.66 -0.33 22.35
N LEU A 9 -12.66 -1.16 22.02
CA LEU A 9 -12.30 -2.32 22.84
C LEU A 9 -11.43 -1.88 24.04
N PRO A 10 -11.67 -2.43 25.24
CA PRO A 10 -10.85 -2.15 26.41
C PRO A 10 -9.45 -2.73 26.26
N ILE A 11 -8.46 -2.07 26.86
CA ILE A 11 -7.08 -2.56 26.93
C ILE A 11 -6.80 -3.01 28.37
N LEU A 12 -6.41 -4.26 28.54
CA LEU A 12 -6.00 -4.85 29.80
C LEU A 12 -4.47 -4.93 29.86
N ASP A 13 -3.88 -4.12 30.74
CA ASP A 13 -2.43 -4.13 31.00
C ASP A 13 -2.09 -5.09 32.14
N LEU A 14 -1.40 -6.19 31.82
CA LEU A 14 -1.03 -7.24 32.78
C LEU A 14 0.17 -6.89 33.68
N SER A 15 0.71 -5.68 33.59
CA SER A 15 1.72 -5.15 34.51
C SER A 15 1.13 -4.41 35.71
N LEU A 16 -0.17 -4.09 35.66
CA LEU A 16 -0.88 -3.38 36.73
C LEU A 16 -1.07 -4.24 37.99
N SER A 17 -1.55 -3.62 39.08
CA SER A 17 -1.90 -4.34 40.29
C SER A 17 -3.04 -5.34 40.05
N GLU A 18 -3.05 -6.47 40.77
CA GLU A 18 -4.06 -7.52 40.57
C GLU A 18 -5.49 -6.96 40.68
N ASN A 19 -5.77 -6.11 41.68
CA ASN A 19 -7.10 -5.49 41.82
C ASN A 19 -7.52 -4.66 40.60
N ALA A 20 -6.59 -3.91 39.99
CA ALA A 20 -6.87 -3.13 38.79
C ALA A 20 -7.14 -4.05 37.59
N ILE A 21 -6.34 -5.11 37.43
CA ILE A 21 -6.53 -6.13 36.40
C ILE A 21 -7.91 -6.79 36.54
N LEU A 22 -8.27 -7.28 37.74
CA LEU A 22 -9.53 -7.98 37.97
C LEU A 22 -10.74 -7.07 37.73
N THR A 23 -10.67 -5.80 38.11
CA THR A 23 -11.75 -4.83 37.89
C THR A 23 -11.97 -4.58 36.40
N SER A 24 -10.91 -4.27 35.66
CA SER A 24 -10.99 -4.03 34.22
C SER A 24 -11.41 -5.29 33.45
N LEU A 25 -10.88 -6.45 33.84
CA LEU A 25 -11.20 -7.73 33.21
C LEU A 25 -12.66 -8.11 33.45
N ARG A 26 -13.21 -7.90 34.65
CA ARG A 26 -14.63 -8.17 34.94
C ARG A 26 -15.54 -7.39 33.98
N VAL A 27 -15.27 -6.11 33.77
CA VAL A 27 -16.03 -5.27 32.81
C VAL A 27 -15.88 -5.79 31.39
N ALA A 28 -14.66 -6.10 30.95
CA ALA A 28 -14.43 -6.63 29.61
C ALA A 28 -15.18 -7.95 29.37
N LEU A 29 -15.24 -8.83 30.38
CA LEU A 29 -15.91 -10.13 30.30
C LEU A 29 -17.43 -10.03 30.24
N THR A 30 -18.05 -9.16 31.04
CA THR A 30 -19.53 -9.08 31.15
C THR A 30 -20.14 -8.13 30.13
N ASP A 31 -19.43 -7.06 29.79
CA ASP A 31 -20.01 -5.95 29.04
C ASP A 31 -19.62 -5.98 27.56
N VAL A 32 -18.43 -6.48 27.22
CA VAL A 32 -17.84 -6.37 25.87
C VAL A 32 -17.64 -7.72 25.18
N GLY A 33 -17.00 -8.70 25.84
CA GLY A 33 -16.64 -10.01 25.27
C GLY A 33 -15.41 -10.02 24.35
N PHE A 34 -14.77 -8.85 24.18
CA PHE A 34 -13.52 -8.62 23.44
C PHE A 34 -12.64 -7.63 24.21
N LEU A 35 -11.32 -7.78 24.12
CA LEU A 35 -10.34 -6.87 24.73
C LEU A 35 -8.98 -6.96 24.03
N TYR A 36 -8.12 -5.95 24.22
CA TYR A 36 -6.69 -6.07 24.00
C TYR A 36 -6.00 -6.47 25.31
N VAL A 37 -4.94 -7.26 25.21
CA VAL A 37 -4.06 -7.59 26.34
C VAL A 37 -2.65 -7.08 26.03
N SER A 38 -2.16 -6.12 26.81
CA SER A 38 -0.80 -5.59 26.74
C SER A 38 0.07 -6.10 27.88
N ASN A 39 1.40 -5.96 27.76
CA ASN A 39 2.38 -6.42 28.75
C ASN A 39 2.18 -7.91 29.12
N HIS A 40 1.83 -8.71 28.10
CA HIS A 40 1.41 -10.11 28.25
C HIS A 40 2.51 -11.08 28.71
N GLY A 41 3.78 -10.72 28.51
CA GLY A 41 4.93 -11.52 28.92
C GLY A 41 5.42 -12.55 27.91
N VAL A 42 4.66 -12.84 26.84
CA VAL A 42 5.18 -13.55 25.66
C VAL A 42 6.41 -12.80 25.10
N PRO A 43 7.57 -13.46 24.94
CA PRO A 43 8.77 -12.82 24.45
C PRO A 43 8.59 -12.24 23.04
N GLN A 44 9.07 -11.01 22.82
CA GLN A 44 8.95 -10.35 21.51
C GLN A 44 9.60 -11.17 20.39
N SER A 45 10.72 -11.83 20.66
CA SER A 45 11.38 -12.71 19.67
C SER A 45 10.51 -13.88 19.20
N VAL A 46 9.60 -14.38 20.04
CA VAL A 46 8.66 -15.44 19.66
C VAL A 46 7.60 -14.91 18.68
N ILE A 47 7.12 -13.69 18.93
CA ILE A 47 6.19 -12.97 18.04
C ILE A 47 6.89 -12.65 16.71
N ASP A 48 8.09 -12.07 16.75
CA ASP A 48 8.85 -11.65 15.57
C ASP A 48 9.20 -12.86 14.67
N ASN A 49 9.61 -13.98 15.27
CA ASN A 49 9.88 -15.21 14.53
C ASN A 49 8.64 -15.73 13.81
N LEU A 50 7.48 -15.72 14.47
CA LEU A 50 6.21 -16.12 13.83
C LEU A 50 5.86 -15.16 12.69
N VAL A 51 5.87 -13.84 12.95
CA VAL A 51 5.57 -12.82 11.92
C VAL A 51 6.51 -12.95 10.71
N HIS A 52 7.79 -13.25 10.95
CA HIS A 52 8.78 -13.42 9.87
C HIS A 52 8.57 -14.67 9.02
N VAL A 53 8.08 -15.78 9.60
CA VAL A 53 7.88 -17.05 8.86
C VAL A 53 6.55 -17.09 8.10
N LEU A 54 5.53 -16.34 8.54
CA LEU A 54 4.20 -16.36 7.93
C LEU A 54 4.20 -16.01 6.43
N PRO A 55 4.87 -14.95 5.94
CA PRO A 55 4.93 -14.68 4.50
C PRO A 55 5.58 -15.82 3.70
N LYS A 56 6.60 -16.49 4.26
CA LYS A 56 7.26 -17.62 3.61
C LYS A 56 6.32 -18.82 3.47
N LEU A 57 5.53 -19.11 4.52
CA LEU A 57 4.51 -20.15 4.51
C LEU A 57 3.48 -19.93 3.41
N PHE A 58 2.90 -18.73 3.34
CA PHE A 58 1.86 -18.44 2.35
C PHE A 58 2.41 -18.19 0.94
N ALA A 59 3.71 -17.96 0.78
CA ALA A 59 4.40 -17.93 -0.51
C ALA A 59 4.83 -19.31 -1.03
N LEU A 60 4.63 -20.40 -0.26
CA LEU A 60 4.99 -21.74 -0.71
C LEU A 60 4.28 -22.13 -2.02
N PRO A 61 4.94 -22.89 -2.91
CA PRO A 61 4.31 -23.38 -4.12
C PRO A 61 3.12 -24.29 -3.79
N GLU A 62 2.11 -24.30 -4.67
CA GLU A 62 0.89 -25.11 -4.50
C GLU A 62 1.16 -26.57 -4.16
N ARG A 63 2.22 -27.18 -4.72
CA ARG A 63 2.66 -28.54 -4.38
C ARG A 63 2.91 -28.71 -2.87
N ALA A 64 3.64 -27.77 -2.27
CA ALA A 64 4.00 -27.82 -0.85
C ALA A 64 2.80 -27.51 0.05
N LYS A 65 1.90 -26.61 -0.36
CA LYS A 65 0.65 -26.36 0.36
C LYS A 65 -0.28 -27.59 0.32
N ARG A 66 -0.35 -28.30 -0.81
CA ARG A 66 -1.12 -29.54 -0.97
C ARG A 66 -0.55 -30.72 -0.19
N GLU A 67 0.75 -30.76 0.05
CA GLU A 67 1.39 -31.78 0.90
C GLU A 67 0.73 -31.84 2.29
N ILE A 68 0.41 -30.67 2.84
CA ILE A 68 -0.21 -30.51 4.16
C ILE A 68 -1.71 -30.23 4.10
N ALA A 69 -2.40 -30.54 2.99
CA ALA A 69 -3.82 -30.23 2.84
C ALA A 69 -4.66 -30.84 3.97
N LEU A 70 -5.69 -30.11 4.41
CA LEU A 70 -6.60 -30.54 5.48
C LEU A 70 -7.22 -31.92 5.19
N GLU A 71 -7.51 -32.21 3.93
CA GLU A 71 -8.08 -33.47 3.43
C GLU A 71 -7.19 -34.70 3.74
N ASN A 72 -5.90 -34.49 3.94
CA ASN A 72 -4.95 -35.55 4.28
C ASN A 72 -4.97 -35.91 5.78
N SER A 73 -5.66 -35.12 6.61
CA SER A 73 -5.64 -35.24 8.07
C SER A 73 -7.02 -35.60 8.65
N PRO A 74 -7.16 -36.74 9.33
CA PRO A 74 -8.40 -37.07 10.06
C PRO A 74 -8.61 -36.17 11.29
N HIS A 75 -7.62 -35.35 11.64
CA HIS A 75 -7.60 -34.47 12.81
C HIS A 75 -8.09 -33.05 12.49
N PHE A 76 -8.41 -32.76 11.22
CA PHE A 76 -8.68 -31.40 10.72
C PHE A 76 -7.51 -30.46 11.04
N LEU A 77 -6.27 -30.93 10.81
CA LEU A 77 -5.04 -30.14 10.91
C LEU A 77 -4.35 -30.13 9.55
N GLY A 78 -4.15 -28.95 8.96
CA GLY A 78 -3.61 -28.80 7.62
C GLY A 78 -4.04 -27.51 6.92
N TYR A 79 -3.66 -27.38 5.66
CA TYR A 79 -3.93 -26.24 4.79
C TYR A 79 -5.31 -26.30 4.14
N SER A 80 -5.99 -25.14 4.10
CA SER A 80 -7.19 -24.88 3.31
C SER A 80 -6.97 -23.66 2.42
N ALA A 81 -7.31 -23.77 1.14
CA ALA A 81 -7.13 -22.72 0.15
C ALA A 81 -8.16 -21.59 0.28
N ALA A 82 -7.88 -20.45 -0.34
CA ALA A 82 -8.83 -19.34 -0.41
C ALA A 82 -10.17 -19.75 -1.05
N GLY A 83 -11.28 -19.34 -0.43
CA GLY A 83 -12.62 -19.62 -0.93
C GLY A 83 -13.17 -21.02 -0.64
N THR A 84 -12.45 -21.87 0.12
CA THR A 84 -12.96 -23.21 0.48
C THR A 84 -13.88 -23.20 1.69
N GLU A 85 -13.72 -22.23 2.60
CA GLU A 85 -14.54 -22.08 3.80
C GLU A 85 -15.78 -21.22 3.53
N THR A 86 -16.90 -21.56 4.18
CA THR A 86 -18.17 -20.82 4.05
C THR A 86 -18.69 -20.38 5.40
N THR A 87 -18.78 -19.06 5.60
CA THR A 87 -19.37 -18.46 6.80
C THR A 87 -20.57 -17.62 6.42
N ALA A 88 -21.67 -17.77 7.18
CA ALA A 88 -22.94 -17.07 6.96
C ALA A 88 -23.46 -17.21 5.51
N GLY A 89 -23.25 -18.37 4.89
CA GLY A 89 -23.73 -18.68 3.53
C GLY A 89 -22.92 -18.04 2.39
N ARG A 90 -21.77 -17.43 2.67
CA ARG A 90 -20.84 -16.87 1.67
C ARG A 90 -19.43 -17.42 1.84
N CYS A 91 -18.68 -17.50 0.76
CA CYS A 91 -17.30 -18.01 0.77
C CYS A 91 -16.36 -16.98 1.41
N ASP A 92 -15.53 -17.44 2.34
CA ASP A 92 -14.50 -16.66 3.03
C ASP A 92 -13.25 -16.50 2.15
N GLN A 93 -12.80 -15.26 1.96
CA GLN A 93 -11.60 -14.94 1.17
C GLN A 93 -10.35 -14.98 2.05
N ARG A 94 -10.01 -16.18 2.52
CA ARG A 94 -8.79 -16.45 3.30
C ARG A 94 -8.21 -17.81 2.95
N GLU A 95 -6.90 -17.90 2.86
CA GLU A 95 -6.20 -19.17 2.98
C GLU A 95 -5.72 -19.36 4.43
N GLN A 96 -5.59 -20.60 4.89
CA GLN A 96 -5.23 -20.88 6.27
C GLN A 96 -4.50 -22.20 6.44
N VAL A 97 -3.73 -22.31 7.52
CA VAL A 97 -3.16 -23.57 8.02
C VAL A 97 -3.61 -23.77 9.45
N GLU A 98 -4.30 -24.89 9.71
CA GLU A 98 -4.69 -25.32 11.06
C GLU A 98 -3.61 -26.23 11.65
N LEU A 99 -3.08 -25.80 12.79
CA LEU A 99 -2.07 -26.51 13.58
C LEU A 99 -2.56 -26.61 15.03
N ALA A 100 -1.88 -27.42 15.84
CA ALA A 100 -2.20 -27.57 17.24
C ALA A 100 -0.99 -27.97 18.07
N THR A 101 -1.16 -28.05 19.40
CA THR A 101 -0.20 -28.75 20.26
C THR A 101 0.10 -30.13 19.67
N GLU A 102 1.39 -30.40 19.47
CA GLU A 102 1.83 -31.63 18.82
C GLU A 102 1.46 -32.85 19.67
N LEU A 103 0.71 -33.78 19.10
CA LEU A 103 0.30 -35.04 19.73
C LEU A 103 0.63 -36.22 18.83
N THR A 104 0.70 -37.42 19.40
CA THR A 104 0.77 -38.66 18.63
C THR A 104 -0.62 -39.14 18.23
N LYS A 105 -0.69 -39.92 17.13
CA LYS A 105 -1.93 -40.55 16.70
C LYS A 105 -2.48 -41.47 17.80
N ALA A 106 -3.81 -41.45 17.99
CA ALA A 106 -4.48 -42.37 18.88
C ALA A 106 -4.24 -43.84 18.47
N PRO A 107 -4.12 -44.78 19.44
CA PRO A 107 -4.01 -46.21 19.15
C PRO A 107 -5.16 -46.74 18.27
N GLU A 108 -4.88 -47.79 17.51
CA GLU A 108 -5.91 -48.47 16.74
C GLU A 108 -6.98 -49.09 17.67
N GLY A 109 -8.25 -48.89 17.35
CA GLY A 109 -9.37 -49.32 18.18
C GLY A 109 -9.81 -48.33 19.27
N SER A 110 -9.15 -47.16 19.39
CA SER A 110 -9.65 -46.06 20.22
C SER A 110 -11.03 -45.56 19.76
N PRO A 111 -11.83 -44.96 20.68
CA PRO A 111 -13.07 -44.28 20.32
C PRO A 111 -12.90 -43.31 19.14
N LEU A 112 -13.91 -43.23 18.25
CA LEU A 112 -13.83 -42.43 17.02
C LEU A 112 -13.47 -40.96 17.28
N TYR A 113 -13.94 -40.37 18.39
CA TYR A 113 -13.65 -38.98 18.73
C TYR A 113 -12.17 -38.74 19.06
N ASP A 114 -11.41 -39.76 19.48
CA ASP A 114 -9.96 -39.63 19.67
C ASP A 114 -9.23 -39.45 18.35
N GLY A 115 -9.83 -39.92 17.24
CA GLY A 115 -9.33 -39.68 15.89
C GLY A 115 -9.37 -38.20 15.47
N LEU A 116 -10.11 -37.34 16.16
CA LEU A 116 -10.13 -35.89 15.91
C LEU A 116 -8.89 -35.17 16.46
N ARG A 117 -8.06 -35.87 17.25
CA ARG A 117 -6.82 -35.37 17.84
C ARG A 117 -5.63 -36.18 17.31
N GLY A 118 -4.50 -35.52 17.09
CA GLY A 118 -3.32 -36.18 16.56
C GLY A 118 -2.26 -35.23 16.02
N PRO A 119 -1.28 -35.74 15.26
CA PRO A 119 -0.12 -34.98 14.82
C PRO A 119 -0.47 -33.88 13.83
N ASN A 120 0.36 -32.84 13.81
CA ASN A 120 0.32 -31.81 12.78
C ASN A 120 0.85 -32.33 11.44
N GLN A 121 0.51 -31.63 10.36
CA GLN A 121 1.15 -31.77 9.07
C GLN A 121 2.14 -30.61 8.86
N TRP A 122 3.39 -30.92 8.55
CA TRP A 122 4.45 -29.93 8.38
C TRP A 122 4.95 -29.90 6.93
N PRO A 123 5.04 -28.74 6.26
CA PRO A 123 5.45 -28.66 4.86
C PRO A 123 6.95 -28.95 4.74
N SER A 124 7.32 -29.87 3.84
CA SER A 124 8.72 -30.26 3.65
C SER A 124 9.60 -29.11 3.14
N ASP A 125 9.00 -28.20 2.37
CA ASP A 125 9.68 -27.03 1.78
C ASP A 125 9.89 -25.87 2.78
N LEU A 126 9.41 -25.97 4.03
CA LEU A 126 9.60 -24.94 5.07
C LEU A 126 9.85 -25.55 6.46
N PRO A 127 10.99 -26.25 6.67
CA PRO A 127 11.30 -26.96 7.90
C PRO A 127 11.40 -26.06 9.14
N GLU A 128 11.75 -24.77 8.98
CA GLU A 128 11.82 -23.83 10.09
C GLU A 128 10.46 -23.47 10.72
N LEU A 129 9.34 -23.75 10.02
CA LEU A 129 8.00 -23.44 10.52
C LEU A 129 7.69 -24.15 11.84
N ARG A 130 8.05 -25.44 11.91
CA ARG A 130 7.74 -26.30 13.06
C ARG A 130 8.27 -25.75 14.39
N PRO A 131 9.59 -25.53 14.57
CA PRO A 131 10.10 -25.03 15.84
C PRO A 131 9.58 -23.64 16.19
N VAL A 132 9.27 -22.79 15.20
CA VAL A 132 8.67 -21.46 15.44
C VAL A 132 7.24 -21.59 15.98
N VAL A 133 6.42 -22.43 15.36
CA VAL A 133 5.02 -22.64 15.77
C VAL A 133 4.92 -23.37 17.11
N GLU A 134 5.69 -24.43 17.32
CA GLU A 134 5.71 -25.17 18.59
C GLU A 134 6.08 -24.23 19.75
N ARG A 135 7.12 -23.39 19.56
CA ARG A 135 7.51 -22.38 20.56
C ARG A 135 6.44 -21.33 20.79
N TYR A 136 5.75 -20.89 19.73
CA TYR A 136 4.66 -19.93 19.86
C TYR A 136 3.48 -20.52 20.65
N ILE A 137 3.05 -21.74 20.34
CA ILE A 137 1.97 -22.44 21.08
C ILE A 137 2.35 -22.57 22.56
N GLU A 138 3.58 -22.99 22.87
CA GLU A 138 4.05 -23.13 24.25
C GLU A 138 3.91 -21.83 25.06
N GLU A 139 4.33 -20.70 24.51
CA GLU A 139 4.26 -19.40 25.19
C GLU A 139 2.82 -18.86 25.29
N LEU A 140 1.99 -19.10 24.26
CA LEU A 140 0.58 -18.73 24.30
C LEU A 140 -0.24 -19.61 25.25
N THR A 141 0.13 -20.88 25.43
CA THR A 141 -0.46 -21.74 26.47
C THR A 141 -0.19 -21.18 27.86
N LYS A 142 1.07 -20.78 28.16
CA LYS A 142 1.42 -20.14 29.45
C LYS A 142 0.61 -18.86 29.69
N LEU A 143 0.48 -18.02 28.66
CA LEU A 143 -0.36 -16.82 28.74
C LEU A 143 -1.83 -17.18 29.00
N GLY A 144 -2.36 -18.16 28.28
CA GLY A 144 -3.74 -18.61 28.42
C GLY A 144 -4.06 -19.15 29.80
N GLU A 145 -3.21 -19.99 30.38
CA GLU A 145 -3.40 -20.51 31.74
C GLU A 145 -3.33 -19.39 32.79
N ARG A 146 -2.38 -18.45 32.65
CA ARG A 146 -2.31 -17.26 33.52
C ARG A 146 -3.60 -16.44 33.41
N PHE A 147 -4.08 -16.22 32.19
CA PHE A 147 -5.31 -15.50 31.93
C PHE A 147 -6.53 -16.22 32.52
N LEU A 148 -6.58 -17.56 32.49
CA LEU A 148 -7.65 -18.35 33.08
C LEU A 148 -7.81 -18.14 34.58
N ARG A 149 -6.69 -18.10 35.30
CA ARG A 149 -6.68 -17.79 36.74
C ARG A 149 -7.21 -16.39 37.01
N LEU A 150 -6.81 -15.41 36.19
CA LEU A 150 -7.30 -14.04 36.31
C LEU A 150 -8.80 -13.94 36.03
N VAL A 151 -9.30 -14.67 35.02
CA VAL A 151 -10.73 -14.73 34.69
C VAL A 151 -11.52 -15.35 35.84
N ALA A 152 -11.08 -16.49 36.39
CA ALA A 152 -11.72 -17.13 37.53
C ALA A 152 -11.82 -16.18 38.73
N LYS A 153 -10.70 -15.54 39.10
CA LYS A 153 -10.68 -14.51 40.16
C LYS A 153 -11.58 -13.32 39.83
N ALA A 154 -11.59 -12.84 38.59
CA ALA A 154 -12.43 -11.72 38.17
C ALA A 154 -13.92 -12.05 38.26
N LEU A 155 -14.30 -13.33 38.25
CA LEU A 155 -15.66 -13.83 38.45
C LEU A 155 -15.94 -14.25 39.91
N ASP A 156 -15.03 -13.95 40.85
CA ASP A 156 -15.11 -14.36 42.26
C ASP A 156 -15.18 -15.89 42.45
N LEU A 157 -14.49 -16.64 41.57
CA LEU A 157 -14.41 -18.11 41.60
C LEU A 157 -13.01 -18.59 42.05
N PRO A 158 -12.88 -19.86 42.52
CA PRO A 158 -11.57 -20.48 42.74
C PRO A 158 -10.71 -20.46 41.48
N ASP A 159 -9.42 -20.15 41.62
CA ASP A 159 -8.51 -19.82 40.52
C ASP A 159 -8.25 -20.99 39.54
N GLU A 160 -8.46 -22.22 39.97
CA GLU A 160 -8.26 -23.43 39.15
C GLU A 160 -9.54 -24.08 38.62
N ILE A 161 -10.72 -23.50 38.91
CA ILE A 161 -12.01 -24.16 38.66
C ILE A 161 -12.21 -24.63 37.21
N PHE A 162 -11.62 -23.93 36.26
CA PHE A 162 -11.80 -24.18 34.82
C PHE A 162 -10.71 -25.07 34.19
N PHE A 163 -9.62 -25.37 34.90
CA PHE A 163 -8.48 -26.10 34.31
C PHE A 163 -8.83 -27.54 33.92
N SER A 164 -9.73 -28.18 34.67
CA SER A 164 -10.20 -29.55 34.39
C SER A 164 -10.93 -29.70 33.05
N TYR A 165 -11.32 -28.61 32.42
CA TYR A 165 -12.01 -28.58 31.12
C TYR A 165 -11.09 -28.22 29.95
N LEU A 166 -9.79 -27.98 30.20
CA LEU A 166 -8.83 -27.71 29.13
C LEU A 166 -8.55 -28.99 28.34
N SER A 167 -8.47 -28.85 27.02
CA SER A 167 -7.96 -29.91 26.15
C SER A 167 -6.44 -29.98 26.24
N ASP A 168 -5.91 -31.19 26.10
CA ASP A 168 -4.49 -31.46 25.88
C ASP A 168 -3.97 -31.00 24.51
N GLN A 169 -4.86 -30.57 23.60
CA GLN A 169 -4.52 -30.10 22.27
C GLN A 169 -5.11 -28.71 21.98
N HIS A 170 -4.32 -27.67 22.24
CA HIS A 170 -4.69 -26.30 21.87
C HIS A 170 -4.52 -26.09 20.37
N ARG A 171 -5.51 -25.45 19.73
CA ARG A 171 -5.54 -25.21 18.29
C ARG A 171 -4.94 -23.83 17.95
N LEU A 172 -4.30 -23.72 16.80
CA LEU A 172 -3.74 -22.51 16.23
C LEU A 172 -4.17 -22.42 14.76
N LYS A 173 -4.67 -21.25 14.35
CA LYS A 173 -4.91 -20.95 12.94
C LYS A 173 -3.93 -19.88 12.49
N LEU A 174 -3.13 -20.22 11.48
CA LEU A 174 -2.35 -19.24 10.73
C LEU A 174 -3.18 -18.85 9.51
N VAL A 175 -3.46 -17.57 9.34
CA VAL A 175 -4.41 -17.10 8.32
C VAL A 175 -3.79 -16.00 7.48
N HIS A 176 -3.97 -16.09 6.17
CA HIS A 176 -3.67 -15.03 5.22
C HIS A 176 -4.94 -14.65 4.46
N TYR A 177 -5.21 -13.35 4.43
CA TYR A 177 -6.30 -12.77 3.66
C TYR A 177 -5.71 -12.18 2.37
N PRO A 178 -5.93 -12.80 1.21
CA PRO A 178 -5.55 -12.21 -0.07
C PRO A 178 -6.27 -10.87 -0.27
N ALA A 179 -5.64 -9.96 -1.01
CA ALA A 179 -6.28 -8.72 -1.41
C ALA A 179 -7.57 -9.02 -2.20
N SER A 180 -8.69 -8.41 -1.79
CA SER A 180 -9.97 -8.50 -2.52
C SER A 180 -9.90 -7.75 -3.86
N ASP A 181 -10.59 -8.27 -4.86
CA ASP A 181 -10.90 -7.61 -6.15
C ASP A 181 -12.11 -6.65 -6.05
N GLY A 182 -12.66 -6.48 -4.85
CA GLY A 182 -13.83 -5.65 -4.57
C GLY A 182 -15.18 -6.33 -4.84
N GLN A 183 -15.21 -7.53 -5.44
CA GLN A 183 -16.47 -8.27 -5.67
C GLN A 183 -16.90 -9.04 -4.43
N ASN A 184 -15.95 -9.64 -3.70
CA ASN A 184 -16.19 -10.28 -2.40
C ASN A 184 -15.28 -9.69 -1.33
N THR A 185 -15.85 -8.84 -0.48
CA THR A 185 -15.16 -8.21 0.66
C THR A 185 -15.23 -9.03 1.94
N GLN A 186 -15.80 -10.23 1.91
CA GLN A 186 -15.84 -11.11 3.07
C GLN A 186 -14.51 -11.84 3.22
N GLY A 187 -13.69 -11.41 4.18
CA GLY A 187 -12.55 -12.21 4.64
C GLY A 187 -13.04 -13.36 5.50
N VAL A 188 -13.85 -13.04 6.52
CA VAL A 188 -14.65 -13.99 7.29
C VAL A 188 -16.00 -13.38 7.60
N GLY A 189 -17.08 -14.12 7.37
CA GLY A 189 -18.43 -13.67 7.70
C GLY A 189 -18.66 -13.44 9.21
N PRO A 190 -19.77 -12.76 9.59
CA PRO A 190 -20.18 -12.62 10.98
C PRO A 190 -20.31 -13.97 11.69
N HIS A 191 -19.53 -14.20 12.75
CA HIS A 191 -19.54 -15.44 13.51
C HIS A 191 -19.12 -15.23 14.98
N LYS A 192 -19.22 -16.30 15.77
CA LYS A 192 -18.62 -16.43 17.10
C LYS A 192 -17.72 -17.66 17.07
N ASP A 193 -16.63 -17.62 17.82
CA ASP A 193 -15.73 -18.78 17.94
C ASP A 193 -16.43 -19.89 18.71
N SER A 194 -16.59 -21.05 18.09
CA SER A 194 -17.37 -22.16 18.62
C SER A 194 -16.60 -23.03 19.62
N SER A 195 -15.28 -23.08 19.50
CA SER A 195 -14.40 -23.98 20.28
C SER A 195 -13.50 -23.23 21.26
N GLY A 196 -13.34 -23.79 22.46
CA GLY A 196 -12.41 -23.29 23.48
C GLY A 196 -12.98 -22.18 24.35
N TRP A 197 -12.22 -21.78 25.37
CA TRP A 197 -12.62 -20.73 26.30
C TRP A 197 -12.47 -19.32 25.71
N TRP A 198 -11.39 -19.08 24.99
CA TRP A 198 -11.09 -17.83 24.28
C TRP A 198 -10.08 -18.06 23.16
N THR A 199 -9.99 -17.06 22.30
CA THR A 199 -8.98 -16.94 21.25
C THR A 199 -8.03 -15.81 21.61
N PHE A 200 -6.71 -16.05 21.53
CA PHE A 200 -5.69 -15.00 21.49
C PHE A 200 -5.30 -14.77 20.03
N LEU A 201 -5.54 -13.57 19.54
CA LEU A 201 -5.28 -13.19 18.16
C LEU A 201 -4.12 -12.19 18.11
N LEU A 202 -3.07 -12.59 17.40
CA LEU A 202 -2.02 -11.71 16.92
C LEU A 202 -2.43 -11.15 15.56
N GLN A 203 -2.55 -9.83 15.44
CA GLN A 203 -2.67 -9.17 14.14
C GLN A 203 -1.27 -8.96 13.55
N ALA A 204 -0.77 -9.94 12.81
CA ALA A 204 0.61 -9.99 12.30
C ALA A 204 0.96 -8.88 11.27
N SER A 205 -0.04 -8.18 10.73
CA SER A 205 0.12 -7.09 9.76
C SER A 205 -0.50 -5.81 10.33
N PRO A 206 0.26 -5.01 11.09
CA PRO A 206 -0.31 -3.93 11.91
C PRO A 206 -0.95 -2.81 11.08
N ASP A 207 -0.50 -2.63 9.84
CA ASP A 207 -1.03 -1.62 8.92
C ASP A 207 -2.31 -2.05 8.18
N VAL A 208 -2.72 -3.32 8.34
CA VAL A 208 -3.89 -3.89 7.68
C VAL A 208 -5.07 -3.92 8.65
N LYS A 209 -6.16 -3.22 8.27
CA LYS A 209 -7.44 -3.25 8.98
C LYS A 209 -8.34 -4.35 8.42
N GLY A 210 -9.32 -4.78 9.20
CA GLY A 210 -10.34 -5.70 8.71
C GLY A 210 -11.20 -6.33 9.80
N LEU A 211 -10.64 -6.53 11.00
CA LEU A 211 -11.38 -7.10 12.13
C LEU A 211 -12.40 -6.11 12.70
N GLN A 212 -13.65 -6.52 12.77
CA GLN A 212 -14.73 -5.75 13.36
C GLN A 212 -15.52 -6.59 14.37
N VAL A 213 -15.98 -5.96 15.45
CA VAL A 213 -16.71 -6.57 16.56
C VAL A 213 -18.10 -5.94 16.66
N LEU A 214 -19.15 -6.74 16.72
CA LEU A 214 -20.53 -6.26 16.80
C LEU A 214 -20.88 -5.91 18.25
N ASN A 215 -21.25 -4.67 18.52
CA ASN A 215 -21.74 -4.26 19.84
C ASN A 215 -23.23 -4.62 20.03
N LYS A 216 -23.77 -4.40 21.24
CA LYS A 216 -25.17 -4.67 21.60
C LYS A 216 -26.18 -3.70 20.94
N ALA A 217 -25.73 -2.55 20.45
CA ALA A 217 -26.49 -1.57 19.68
C ALA A 217 -26.62 -1.97 18.20
N GLY A 218 -25.85 -2.97 17.74
CA GLY A 218 -25.84 -3.45 16.37
C GLY A 218 -24.80 -2.78 15.47
N ASP A 219 -23.89 -1.99 16.04
CA ASP A 219 -22.80 -1.33 15.33
C ASP A 219 -21.56 -2.23 15.25
N TRP A 220 -20.88 -2.19 14.11
CA TRP A 220 -19.58 -2.83 13.90
C TRP A 220 -18.46 -1.90 14.36
N ILE A 221 -17.76 -2.30 15.42
CA ILE A 221 -16.64 -1.56 16.02
C ILE A 221 -15.32 -2.11 15.47
N GLU A 222 -14.48 -1.23 14.95
CA GLU A 222 -13.14 -1.59 14.47
C GLU A 222 -12.23 -2.09 15.59
N ALA A 223 -11.45 -3.13 15.29
CA ALA A 223 -10.39 -3.64 16.15
C ALA A 223 -9.02 -3.46 15.43
N PRO A 224 -8.48 -2.24 15.39
CA PRO A 224 -7.20 -1.98 14.73
C PRO A 224 -6.05 -2.66 15.48
N ALA A 225 -5.04 -3.11 14.74
CA ALA A 225 -3.86 -3.69 15.36
C ALA A 225 -3.16 -2.67 16.27
N ILE A 226 -2.93 -3.04 17.54
CA ILE A 226 -2.16 -2.24 18.50
C ILE A 226 -0.83 -2.96 18.78
N PRO A 227 0.33 -2.35 18.45
CA PRO A 227 1.63 -2.96 18.70
C PRO A 227 1.82 -3.38 20.16
N GLY A 228 2.38 -4.57 20.37
CA GLY A 228 2.63 -5.12 21.71
C GLY A 228 1.38 -5.65 22.43
N THR A 229 0.30 -5.94 21.68
CA THR A 229 -0.93 -6.50 22.25
C THR A 229 -1.41 -7.74 21.49
N PHE A 230 -2.17 -8.57 22.19
CA PHE A 230 -3.06 -9.56 21.58
C PHE A 230 -4.51 -9.09 21.70
N VAL A 231 -5.30 -9.26 20.65
CA VAL A 231 -6.76 -9.23 20.77
C VAL A 231 -7.21 -10.53 21.42
N VAL A 232 -8.12 -10.45 22.37
CA VAL A 232 -8.68 -11.61 23.06
C VAL A 232 -10.19 -11.56 22.96
N ASN A 233 -10.81 -12.68 22.61
CA ASN A 233 -12.26 -12.81 22.56
C ASN A 233 -12.75 -14.09 23.21
N ILE A 234 -13.95 -14.00 23.77
CA ILE A 234 -14.61 -15.10 24.48
C ILE A 234 -15.18 -16.09 23.46
N GLY A 235 -14.95 -17.39 23.69
CA GLY A 235 -15.51 -18.48 22.91
C GLY A 235 -16.89 -18.91 23.42
N GLN A 236 -17.71 -19.50 22.54
CA GLN A 236 -19.07 -19.93 22.88
C GLN A 236 -19.12 -20.97 23.99
N ALA A 237 -18.10 -21.82 24.14
CA ALA A 237 -18.04 -22.78 25.25
C ALA A 237 -17.99 -22.08 26.61
N PHE A 238 -17.28 -20.96 26.72
CA PHE A 238 -17.23 -20.16 27.96
C PHE A 238 -18.54 -19.42 28.20
N GLU A 239 -19.19 -18.92 27.14
CA GLU A 239 -20.55 -18.37 27.24
C GLU A 239 -21.53 -19.40 27.80
N VAL A 240 -21.45 -20.65 27.36
CA VAL A 240 -22.29 -21.75 27.85
C VAL A 240 -22.00 -22.07 29.32
N VAL A 241 -20.73 -22.25 29.72
CA VAL A 241 -20.42 -22.63 31.12
C VAL A 241 -20.81 -21.52 32.11
N THR A 242 -20.73 -20.27 31.68
CA THR A 242 -21.09 -19.11 32.50
C THR A 242 -22.57 -18.76 32.40
N ASN A 243 -23.38 -19.59 31.71
CA ASN A 243 -24.81 -19.38 31.48
C ASN A 243 -25.12 -17.97 30.93
N GLY A 244 -24.29 -17.48 30.00
CA GLY A 244 -24.46 -16.20 29.32
C GLY A 244 -23.98 -14.97 30.09
N VAL A 245 -23.32 -15.13 31.25
CA VAL A 245 -22.67 -14.02 31.98
C VAL A 245 -21.53 -13.44 31.15
N CYS A 246 -20.69 -14.30 30.57
CA CYS A 246 -19.59 -13.91 29.70
C CYS A 246 -19.94 -14.22 28.25
N LYS A 247 -20.40 -13.22 27.49
CA LYS A 247 -20.92 -13.45 26.13
C LYS A 247 -19.80 -13.52 25.10
N ALA A 248 -19.85 -14.53 24.22
CA ALA A 248 -19.03 -14.53 23.02
C ALA A 248 -19.61 -13.50 22.04
N THR A 249 -18.80 -12.54 21.61
CA THR A 249 -19.27 -11.44 20.78
C THR A 249 -19.13 -11.79 19.31
N THR A 250 -20.15 -11.45 18.52
CA THR A 250 -20.10 -11.67 17.07
C THR A 250 -19.03 -10.76 16.47
N HIS A 251 -18.17 -11.31 15.63
CA HIS A 251 -17.12 -10.58 14.96
C HIS A 251 -17.01 -11.03 13.50
N ARG A 252 -16.34 -10.24 12.67
CA ARG A 252 -16.09 -10.53 11.26
C ARG A 252 -14.75 -9.97 10.82
N VAL A 253 -14.25 -10.46 9.69
CA VAL A 253 -13.11 -9.86 9.01
C VAL A 253 -13.54 -9.43 7.62
N LEU A 254 -13.33 -8.17 7.28
CA LEU A 254 -13.46 -7.72 5.90
C LEU A 254 -12.12 -8.00 5.20
N SER A 255 -12.18 -8.70 4.06
CA SER A 255 -11.06 -8.69 3.13
C SER A 255 -11.05 -7.30 2.54
N THR A 256 -10.10 -6.52 3.02
CA THR A 256 -9.72 -5.31 2.34
C THR A 256 -9.25 -5.71 0.96
N SER A 257 -9.71 -5.01 -0.09
CA SER A 257 -8.91 -4.92 -1.30
C SER A 257 -7.54 -4.38 -0.89
N ASN A 258 -6.60 -4.19 -1.81
CA ASN A 258 -5.46 -3.32 -1.52
C ASN A 258 -5.88 -1.84 -1.22
N MET A 259 -7.15 -1.61 -0.85
CA MET A 259 -7.75 -0.45 -0.23
C MET A 259 -7.67 -0.53 1.29
N ALA A 260 -7.36 0.52 2.03
CA ALA A 260 -6.86 1.82 1.71
C ALA A 260 -6.61 2.44 3.10
N LEU A 261 -5.43 3.01 3.34
CA LEU A 261 -5.54 4.43 3.63
C LEU A 261 -6.07 4.98 2.32
N GLU A 262 -7.37 5.29 2.28
CA GLU A 262 -7.88 6.16 1.22
C GLU A 262 -6.90 7.31 1.20
N LEU A 263 -6.47 7.72 0.00
CA LEU A 263 -5.68 8.94 -0.09
C LEU A 263 -6.38 9.96 0.81
N PRO A 264 -5.66 10.54 1.79
CA PRO A 264 -6.28 11.45 2.73
C PRO A 264 -7.13 12.45 1.98
N ARG A 265 -8.22 12.88 2.61
CA ARG A 265 -9.17 13.79 1.98
C ARG A 265 -8.42 14.88 1.22
N ARG A 266 -8.68 14.97 -0.09
CA ARG A 266 -8.06 15.98 -0.93
C ARG A 266 -8.44 17.37 -0.42
N GLU A 267 -7.43 18.21 -0.29
CA GLU A 267 -7.55 19.62 0.02
C GLU A 267 -7.44 20.43 -1.27
N SER A 268 -7.74 21.73 -1.17
CA SER A 268 -7.62 22.67 -2.28
C SER A 268 -6.92 23.94 -1.83
N PHE A 269 -6.04 24.44 -2.67
CA PHE A 269 -5.34 25.71 -2.49
C PHE A 269 -5.55 26.55 -3.75
N VAL A 270 -5.71 27.87 -3.59
CA VAL A 270 -5.85 28.80 -4.71
C VAL A 270 -4.65 29.75 -4.69
N ALA A 271 -3.84 29.69 -5.74
CA ALA A 271 -2.68 30.56 -5.91
C ALA A 271 -3.11 32.00 -6.26
N ARG A 272 -2.19 32.95 -6.16
CA ARG A 272 -2.47 34.37 -6.48
C ARG A 272 -2.90 34.61 -7.93
N SER A 273 -2.50 33.73 -8.85
CA SER A 273 -2.93 33.74 -10.25
C SER A 273 -4.42 33.40 -10.43
N GLY A 274 -5.07 32.81 -9.41
CA GLY A 274 -6.43 32.28 -9.47
C GLY A 274 -6.50 30.79 -9.81
N ASN A 275 -5.37 30.14 -10.11
CA ASN A 275 -5.34 28.69 -10.31
C ASN A 275 -5.52 27.94 -9.00
N SER A 276 -6.34 26.89 -9.01
CA SER A 276 -6.51 26.00 -7.87
C SER A 276 -5.71 24.71 -8.04
N TYR A 277 -5.11 24.23 -6.95
CA TYR A 277 -4.44 22.95 -6.85
C TYR A 277 -5.22 22.06 -5.90
N SER A 278 -5.57 20.86 -6.35
CA SER A 278 -6.04 19.79 -5.47
C SER A 278 -4.84 18.98 -5.00
N TYR A 279 -4.75 18.69 -3.71
CA TYR A 279 -3.60 17.99 -3.15
C TYR A 279 -3.95 17.12 -1.96
N VAL A 280 -3.04 16.21 -1.62
CA VAL A 280 -3.02 15.44 -0.38
C VAL A 280 -1.89 15.97 0.49
N HIS A 281 -2.17 16.24 1.75
CA HIS A 281 -1.16 16.62 2.74
C HIS A 281 -1.26 15.73 3.99
N ILE A 282 -0.16 15.08 4.34
CA ILE A 282 0.01 14.31 5.58
C ILE A 282 1.08 15.00 6.41
N GLN A 283 0.73 15.40 7.62
CA GLN A 283 1.68 16.00 8.54
C GLN A 283 2.71 14.95 9.01
N PRO A 284 3.99 15.32 9.15
CA PRO A 284 4.99 14.43 9.72
C PRO A 284 4.64 14.03 11.16
N THR A 285 4.97 12.78 11.54
CA THR A 285 4.68 12.27 12.90
C THR A 285 5.93 12.03 13.74
N SER A 286 7.03 11.58 13.14
CA SER A 286 8.29 11.29 13.83
C SER A 286 9.54 11.84 13.12
N ARG A 287 9.41 12.30 11.87
CA ARG A 287 10.48 12.93 11.08
C ARG A 287 10.16 14.41 10.88
N ASN A 288 11.13 15.31 10.91
CA ASN A 288 10.90 16.72 10.56
C ASN A 288 10.98 16.98 9.04
N THR A 289 10.74 15.97 8.20
CA THR A 289 10.95 16.01 6.76
C THR A 289 9.65 15.71 6.03
N THR A 290 9.28 16.58 5.08
CA THR A 290 8.14 16.40 4.18
C THR A 290 8.62 16.12 2.77
N LEU A 291 7.99 15.16 2.10
CA LEU A 291 8.24 14.80 0.70
C LEU A 291 7.19 15.46 -0.19
N LEU A 292 7.62 16.29 -1.15
CA LEU A 292 6.77 16.83 -2.21
C LEU A 292 6.82 15.90 -3.43
N LEU A 293 5.70 15.29 -3.78
CA LEU A 293 5.58 14.31 -4.86
C LEU A 293 4.92 14.94 -6.10
N LEU A 294 5.68 15.11 -7.18
CA LEU A 294 5.22 15.73 -8.44
C LEU A 294 5.12 14.66 -9.53
N HIS A 295 3.90 14.33 -9.94
CA HIS A 295 3.65 13.33 -10.99
C HIS A 295 3.95 13.89 -12.40
N GLY A 296 3.94 13.04 -13.42
CA GLY A 296 4.07 13.43 -14.83
C GLY A 296 2.85 13.07 -15.68
N PHE A 297 3.05 12.92 -16.99
CA PHE A 297 1.99 12.61 -17.94
C PHE A 297 1.93 11.11 -18.30
N PRO A 298 0.73 10.50 -18.41
CA PRO A 298 -0.55 10.95 -17.89
C PRO A 298 -0.81 10.27 -16.55
N SER A 299 -0.27 10.86 -15.48
CA SER A 299 -0.47 10.42 -14.10
C SER A 299 -1.25 11.47 -13.32
N THR A 300 -1.77 11.06 -12.17
CA THR A 300 -2.36 11.99 -11.18
C THR A 300 -1.63 11.83 -9.84
N LEU A 301 -2.02 12.59 -8.82
CA LEU A 301 -1.51 12.37 -7.46
C LEU A 301 -1.78 10.94 -6.95
N SER A 302 -2.77 10.24 -7.51
CA SER A 302 -3.15 8.89 -7.07
C SER A 302 -2.09 7.84 -7.41
N ASP A 303 -1.27 8.08 -8.44
CA ASP A 303 -0.21 7.17 -8.88
C ASP A 303 0.93 7.09 -7.84
N TRP A 304 0.99 8.04 -6.91
CA TRP A 304 1.94 8.00 -5.78
C TRP A 304 1.50 7.10 -4.63
N ILE A 305 0.40 6.34 -4.75
CA ILE A 305 -0.20 5.59 -3.63
C ILE A 305 0.81 4.72 -2.86
N HIS A 306 1.74 4.07 -3.56
CA HIS A 306 2.75 3.21 -2.93
C HIS A 306 3.78 4.01 -2.14
N GLN A 307 4.21 5.17 -2.65
CA GLN A 307 5.16 6.06 -2.00
C GLN A 307 4.52 6.75 -0.80
N ILE A 308 3.29 7.26 -0.97
CA ILE A 308 2.51 7.89 0.11
C ILE A 308 2.36 6.92 1.28
N ARG A 309 1.97 5.65 1.02
CA ARG A 309 1.83 4.61 2.05
C ARG A 309 3.16 4.34 2.76
N HIS A 310 4.21 4.09 2.00
CA HIS A 310 5.52 3.74 2.56
C HIS A 310 6.08 4.85 3.44
N PHE A 311 6.18 6.07 2.93
CA PHE A 311 6.88 7.14 3.64
C PHE A 311 6.07 7.70 4.81
N SER A 312 4.73 7.79 4.70
CA SER A 312 3.90 8.20 5.84
C SER A 312 3.96 7.18 6.98
N SER A 313 4.02 5.86 6.70
CA SER A 313 4.19 4.82 7.73
C SER A 313 5.54 4.94 8.48
N LYS A 314 6.56 5.51 7.82
CA LYS A 314 7.88 5.79 8.41
C LYS A 314 7.97 7.17 9.09
N GLY A 315 6.85 7.89 9.14
CA GLY A 315 6.68 9.16 9.84
C GLY A 315 7.15 10.40 9.09
N TYR A 316 7.41 10.31 7.79
CA TYR A 316 7.63 11.46 6.91
C TYR A 316 6.31 12.20 6.65
N GLY A 317 6.39 13.53 6.52
CA GLY A 317 5.30 14.30 5.95
C GLY A 317 5.19 14.05 4.44
N ILE A 318 4.00 14.22 3.87
CA ILE A 318 3.73 14.01 2.45
C ILE A 318 2.93 15.18 1.91
N LEU A 319 3.36 15.75 0.79
CA LEU A 319 2.57 16.69 0.00
C LEU A 319 2.54 16.18 -1.45
N ALA A 320 1.36 15.88 -1.98
CA ALA A 320 1.18 15.39 -3.34
C ALA A 320 0.05 16.16 -4.03
N PRO A 321 0.35 17.16 -4.87
CA PRO A 321 -0.64 17.86 -5.68
C PRO A 321 -0.94 17.12 -6.99
N ASP A 322 -2.18 17.24 -7.47
CA ASP A 322 -2.46 17.16 -8.90
C ASP A 322 -1.85 18.42 -9.54
N LEU A 323 -0.98 18.26 -10.52
CA LEU A 323 -0.37 19.39 -11.23
C LEU A 323 -1.41 20.15 -12.06
N LEU A 324 -1.10 21.41 -12.39
CA LEU A 324 -1.96 22.24 -13.24
C LEU A 324 -2.28 21.51 -14.56
N GLY A 325 -3.56 21.47 -14.96
CA GLY A 325 -4.02 20.70 -16.12
C GLY A 325 -4.48 19.26 -15.81
N TYR A 326 -4.24 18.74 -14.61
CA TYR A 326 -4.53 17.35 -14.24
C TYR A 326 -5.60 17.23 -13.14
N GLY A 327 -6.19 16.04 -13.05
CA GLY A 327 -7.03 15.61 -11.93
C GLY A 327 -8.07 16.64 -11.49
N ASN A 328 -8.02 17.06 -10.22
CA ASN A 328 -8.95 18.06 -9.67
C ASN A 328 -8.37 19.49 -9.63
N SER A 329 -7.17 19.71 -10.17
CA SER A 329 -6.57 21.04 -10.28
C SER A 329 -7.12 21.81 -11.47
N SER A 330 -6.96 23.13 -11.43
CA SER A 330 -7.32 24.05 -12.50
C SER A 330 -6.73 23.61 -13.83
N LYS A 331 -7.48 23.81 -14.90
CA LYS A 331 -7.08 23.50 -16.27
C LYS A 331 -7.25 24.75 -17.15
N PRO A 332 -6.46 25.82 -16.90
CA PRO A 332 -6.59 27.04 -17.69
C PRO A 332 -6.39 26.73 -19.17
N THR A 333 -7.13 27.42 -20.03
CA THR A 333 -7.04 27.25 -21.49
C THR A 333 -5.87 28.02 -22.09
N ASP A 334 -5.39 29.06 -21.39
CA ASP A 334 -4.20 29.81 -21.76
C ASP A 334 -2.93 29.01 -21.46
N VAL A 335 -2.23 28.59 -22.51
CA VAL A 335 -1.00 27.78 -22.42
C VAL A 335 0.13 28.55 -21.73
N HIS A 336 0.13 29.89 -21.74
CA HIS A 336 1.15 30.67 -21.05
C HIS A 336 1.15 30.45 -19.53
N GLN A 337 0.04 29.98 -18.95
CA GLN A 337 -0.03 29.63 -17.52
C GLN A 337 0.73 28.33 -17.19
N TYR A 338 1.00 27.48 -18.18
CA TYR A 338 1.75 26.23 -18.02
C TYR A 338 3.26 26.44 -18.08
N ARG A 339 3.75 27.69 -18.16
CA ARG A 339 5.19 27.97 -18.07
C ARG A 339 5.73 27.43 -16.75
N LEU A 340 6.84 26.71 -16.82
CA LEU A 340 7.43 26.02 -15.67
C LEU A 340 7.73 26.96 -14.50
N LYS A 341 8.15 28.20 -14.78
CA LYS A 341 8.36 29.20 -13.74
C LYS A 341 7.05 29.59 -13.06
N ALA A 342 5.98 29.82 -13.81
CA ALA A 342 4.68 30.19 -13.25
C ALA A 342 4.11 29.07 -12.37
N MET A 343 4.07 27.83 -12.86
CA MET A 343 3.63 26.68 -12.06
C MET A 343 4.55 26.44 -10.85
N GLY A 344 5.86 26.67 -11.03
CA GLY A 344 6.83 26.58 -9.94
C GLY A 344 6.58 27.59 -8.83
N ASP A 345 6.37 28.86 -9.18
CA ASP A 345 6.05 29.92 -8.24
C ASP A 345 4.74 29.61 -7.47
N GLU A 346 3.72 29.07 -8.14
CA GLU A 346 2.46 28.66 -7.50
C GLU A 346 2.63 27.48 -6.52
N LEU A 347 3.49 26.51 -6.83
CA LEU A 347 3.81 25.42 -5.89
C LEU A 347 4.60 25.92 -4.67
N ILE A 348 5.46 26.93 -4.84
CA ILE A 348 6.12 27.62 -3.73
C ILE A 348 5.10 28.34 -2.84
N GLU A 349 4.08 28.99 -3.42
CA GLU A 349 2.98 29.56 -2.65
C GLU A 349 2.20 28.49 -1.85
N LEU A 350 1.99 27.31 -2.42
CA LEU A 350 1.38 26.18 -1.72
C LEU A 350 2.25 25.71 -0.53
N LEU A 351 3.57 25.61 -0.71
CA LEU A 351 4.48 25.29 0.39
C LEU A 351 4.44 26.36 1.49
N ASP A 352 4.37 27.64 1.13
CA ASP A 352 4.26 28.75 2.09
C ASP A 352 2.93 28.69 2.85
N HIS A 353 1.83 28.40 2.16
CA HIS A 353 0.51 28.22 2.77
C HIS A 353 0.50 27.13 3.85
N LEU A 354 1.23 26.04 3.59
CA LEU A 354 1.35 24.91 4.50
C LEU A 354 2.46 25.07 5.56
N ASN A 355 3.15 26.22 5.58
CA ASN A 355 4.29 26.49 6.46
C ASN A 355 5.42 25.46 6.30
N LEU A 356 5.71 25.06 5.06
CA LEU A 356 6.78 24.13 4.70
C LEU A 356 7.96 24.91 4.10
N PRO A 357 8.88 25.45 4.92
CA PRO A 357 9.98 26.29 4.42
C PRO A 357 10.98 25.49 3.56
N LYS A 358 11.15 24.19 3.85
CA LYS A 358 12.10 23.32 3.16
C LYS A 358 11.58 21.88 3.11
N VAL A 359 11.68 21.24 1.94
CA VAL A 359 11.17 19.88 1.69
C VAL A 359 12.13 19.06 0.83
N VAL A 360 11.91 17.75 0.75
CA VAL A 360 12.51 16.90 -0.30
C VAL A 360 11.58 16.92 -1.51
N GLY A 361 12.11 17.22 -2.70
CA GLY A 361 11.34 17.14 -3.94
C GLY A 361 11.51 15.79 -4.62
N ILE A 362 10.42 15.14 -5.02
CA ILE A 362 10.42 13.89 -5.79
C ILE A 362 9.58 14.09 -7.04
N GLY A 363 10.19 14.01 -8.22
CA GLY A 363 9.52 14.23 -9.50
C GLY A 363 9.58 13.01 -10.41
N HIS A 364 8.46 12.67 -11.04
CA HIS A 364 8.36 11.67 -12.11
C HIS A 364 8.02 12.37 -13.43
N ASP A 365 8.69 11.99 -14.52
CA ASP A 365 8.43 12.49 -15.88
C ASP A 365 8.38 14.05 -15.96
N PHE A 366 7.30 14.69 -16.39
CA PHE A 366 7.19 16.16 -16.40
C PHE A 366 7.33 16.78 -15.00
N GLY A 367 6.98 16.04 -13.95
CA GLY A 367 7.21 16.44 -12.56
C GLY A 367 8.70 16.54 -12.22
N ALA A 368 9.56 15.69 -12.80
CA ALA A 368 11.02 15.79 -12.68
C ALA A 368 11.56 17.06 -13.36
N THR A 369 11.05 17.35 -14.55
CA THR A 369 11.36 18.57 -15.30
C THR A 369 10.93 19.81 -14.52
N LEU A 370 9.68 19.87 -14.05
CA LEU A 370 9.20 20.99 -13.25
C LEU A 370 10.06 21.15 -11.99
N LEU A 371 10.26 20.08 -11.21
CA LEU A 371 11.07 20.10 -9.98
C LEU A 371 12.44 20.74 -10.19
N SER A 372 13.14 20.35 -11.26
CA SER A 372 14.47 20.89 -11.56
C SER A 372 14.49 22.41 -11.81
N ARG A 373 13.40 22.96 -12.39
CA ARG A 373 13.26 24.40 -12.60
C ARG A 373 12.91 25.12 -11.30
N ILE A 374 12.03 24.55 -10.46
CA ILE A 374 11.75 25.16 -9.15
C ILE A 374 13.01 25.14 -8.27
N ALA A 375 13.84 24.10 -8.36
CA ALA A 375 15.14 24.06 -7.69
C ALA A 375 16.10 25.15 -8.17
N ALA A 376 16.01 25.56 -9.44
CA ALA A 376 16.80 26.67 -9.97
C ALA A 376 16.27 28.04 -9.53
N TYR A 377 14.96 28.23 -9.58
CA TYR A 377 14.34 29.52 -9.25
C TYR A 377 14.22 29.77 -7.74
N HIS A 378 14.14 28.71 -6.94
CA HIS A 378 13.94 28.74 -5.49
C HIS A 378 14.86 27.75 -4.76
N PRO A 379 16.20 27.93 -4.82
CA PRO A 379 17.17 26.93 -4.37
C PRO A 379 17.09 26.61 -2.86
N ASP A 380 16.65 27.55 -2.04
CA ASP A 380 16.61 27.38 -0.58
C ASP A 380 15.48 26.47 -0.08
N ARG A 381 14.54 26.10 -0.96
CA ARG A 381 13.34 25.33 -0.63
C ARG A 381 13.57 23.82 -0.56
N TRP A 382 14.76 23.35 -0.89
CA TRP A 382 15.03 21.93 -1.12
C TRP A 382 16.14 21.41 -0.21
N SER A 383 15.88 20.34 0.55
CA SER A 383 16.93 19.58 1.23
C SER A 383 17.67 18.69 0.23
N SER A 384 16.91 18.00 -0.61
CA SER A 384 17.40 17.08 -1.62
C SER A 384 16.35 16.85 -2.70
N LEU A 385 16.80 16.31 -3.83
CA LEU A 385 15.97 16.10 -5.02
C LEU A 385 16.02 14.65 -5.48
N VAL A 386 14.88 14.10 -5.86
CA VAL A 386 14.76 12.77 -6.44
C VAL A 386 14.10 12.90 -7.81
N PHE A 387 14.76 12.39 -8.84
CA PHE A 387 14.24 12.30 -10.18
C PHE A 387 13.95 10.84 -10.51
N LEU A 388 12.74 10.56 -10.97
CA LEU A 388 12.32 9.23 -11.39
C LEU A 388 12.18 9.18 -12.90
N VAL A 389 12.91 8.26 -13.51
CA VAL A 389 12.92 7.89 -14.95
C VAL A 389 13.43 8.96 -15.91
N VAL A 390 12.97 10.21 -15.79
CA VAL A 390 13.38 11.30 -16.69
C VAL A 390 14.48 12.13 -16.04
N GLY A 391 15.63 12.17 -16.70
CA GLY A 391 16.71 13.09 -16.37
C GLY A 391 16.38 14.46 -16.96
N PRO A 392 16.01 15.48 -16.17
CA PRO A 392 15.58 16.75 -16.73
C PRO A 392 16.70 17.37 -17.58
N PRO A 393 16.38 17.98 -18.74
CA PRO A 393 17.38 18.66 -19.54
C PRO A 393 17.87 19.91 -18.80
N LYS A 394 19.14 20.27 -19.01
CA LYS A 394 19.75 21.48 -18.45
C LYS A 394 18.94 22.72 -18.86
N LEU A 395 18.78 23.66 -17.93
CA LEU A 395 18.12 24.94 -18.23
C LEU A 395 18.81 25.64 -19.42
N GLY A 396 18.00 26.32 -20.23
CA GLY A 396 18.44 26.99 -21.45
C GLY A 396 18.52 26.07 -22.67
N THR A 397 18.29 24.77 -22.53
CA THR A 397 18.28 23.83 -23.65
C THR A 397 16.94 23.90 -24.38
N PRO A 398 16.88 24.36 -25.64
CA PRO A 398 15.64 24.36 -26.40
C PRO A 398 15.16 22.94 -26.69
N PHE A 399 13.85 22.75 -26.73
CA PHE A 399 13.23 21.51 -27.14
C PHE A 399 12.91 21.54 -28.63
N ASP A 400 13.60 20.70 -29.41
CA ASP A 400 13.39 20.56 -30.85
C ASP A 400 12.95 19.12 -31.16
N VAL A 401 11.63 18.91 -31.16
CA VAL A 401 11.02 17.59 -31.41
C VAL A 401 11.31 17.08 -32.82
N ASP A 402 11.38 17.96 -33.81
CA ASP A 402 11.61 17.58 -35.20
C ASP A 402 13.04 17.09 -35.40
N MET A 403 14.01 17.78 -34.79
CA MET A 403 15.41 17.35 -34.78
C MET A 403 15.59 16.01 -34.06
N ILE A 404 14.98 15.83 -32.88
CA ILE A 404 15.08 14.58 -32.12
C ILE A 404 14.46 13.41 -32.91
N ASN A 405 13.28 13.62 -33.50
CA ASN A 405 12.61 12.61 -34.32
C ASN A 405 13.41 12.27 -35.58
N LYS A 406 14.02 13.26 -36.23
CA LYS A 406 14.90 13.02 -37.36
C LYS A 406 16.11 12.16 -36.97
N MET A 407 16.81 12.52 -35.90
CA MET A 407 17.99 11.78 -35.42
C MET A 407 17.65 10.36 -34.99
N THR A 408 16.55 10.18 -34.25
CA THR A 408 16.13 8.86 -33.77
C THR A 408 15.62 7.99 -34.90
N LYS A 409 14.97 8.55 -35.92
CA LYS A 409 14.62 7.80 -37.14
C LYS A 409 15.85 7.28 -37.87
N GLU A 410 16.89 8.11 -38.01
CA GLU A 410 18.15 7.70 -38.65
C GLU A 410 18.89 6.61 -37.86
N PHE A 411 18.84 6.66 -36.52
CA PHE A 411 19.58 5.76 -35.65
C PHE A 411 18.83 4.47 -35.24
N LEU A 412 17.54 4.58 -34.94
CA LEU A 412 16.67 3.51 -34.42
C LEU A 412 15.70 2.96 -35.47
N GLY A 413 15.52 3.65 -36.59
CA GLY A 413 14.56 3.28 -37.64
C GLY A 413 13.16 3.85 -37.47
N PHE A 414 12.88 4.55 -36.36
CA PHE A 414 11.60 5.22 -36.08
C PHE A 414 11.79 6.51 -35.27
N GLU A 415 10.81 7.41 -35.33
CA GLU A 415 10.79 8.64 -34.54
C GLU A 415 10.51 8.32 -33.06
N MET A 416 11.45 8.56 -32.15
CA MET A 416 11.25 8.23 -30.72
C MET A 416 10.14 9.07 -30.06
N LEU A 417 9.97 10.32 -30.48
CA LEU A 417 9.00 11.26 -29.93
C LEU A 417 7.89 11.59 -30.94
N GLY A 418 7.55 10.64 -31.84
CA GLY A 418 6.53 10.84 -32.88
C GLY A 418 5.11 11.05 -32.34
N TYR A 419 4.85 10.68 -31.09
CA TYR A 419 3.58 10.97 -30.41
C TYR A 419 3.43 12.44 -29.97
N ILE A 420 4.53 13.15 -29.71
CA ILE A 420 4.49 14.50 -29.10
C ILE A 420 3.74 15.52 -29.98
N PRO A 421 3.99 15.64 -31.30
CA PRO A 421 3.25 16.59 -32.14
C PRO A 421 1.74 16.32 -32.13
N TRP A 422 1.35 15.05 -32.02
CA TRP A 422 -0.06 14.67 -31.97
C TRP A 422 -0.69 15.00 -30.62
N ILE A 423 -0.03 14.72 -29.50
CA ILE A 423 -0.55 15.08 -28.17
C ILE A 423 -0.60 16.60 -27.99
N ALA A 424 0.44 17.33 -28.44
CA ALA A 424 0.50 18.79 -28.33
C ALA A 424 -0.57 19.51 -29.16
N ASP A 425 -1.20 18.84 -30.13
CA ASP A 425 -2.28 19.41 -30.92
C ASP A 425 -3.59 19.51 -30.12
N SER A 426 -4.05 20.75 -29.90
CA SER A 426 -5.32 21.00 -29.21
C SER A 426 -6.53 20.43 -29.94
N ALA A 427 -6.43 20.21 -31.27
CA ALA A 427 -7.50 19.66 -32.09
C ALA A 427 -7.67 18.15 -31.92
N THR A 428 -6.67 17.44 -31.39
CA THR A 428 -6.64 15.98 -31.30
C THR A 428 -6.88 15.46 -29.89
N SER A 429 -6.78 16.33 -28.88
CA SER A 429 -6.91 15.94 -27.47
C SER A 429 -8.29 15.34 -27.15
N SER A 430 -9.36 15.75 -27.84
CA SER A 430 -10.69 15.13 -27.69
C SER A 430 -10.73 13.69 -28.19
N THR A 431 -9.88 13.31 -29.14
CA THR A 431 -9.74 11.91 -29.58
C THR A 431 -9.19 11.05 -28.45
N LEU A 432 -8.23 11.55 -27.67
CA LEU A 432 -7.71 10.84 -26.49
C LEU A 432 -8.79 10.67 -25.43
N GLU A 433 -9.62 11.69 -25.18
CA GLU A 433 -10.73 11.62 -24.20
C GLU A 433 -11.81 10.61 -24.65
N ASN A 434 -12.20 10.65 -25.93
CA ASN A 434 -13.20 9.74 -26.50
C ASN A 434 -12.75 8.27 -26.55
N HIS A 435 -11.44 8.04 -26.61
CA HIS A 435 -10.81 6.72 -26.68
C HIS A 435 -9.82 6.51 -25.51
N ALA A 436 -10.20 6.98 -24.32
CA ALA A 436 -9.30 7.04 -23.17
C ALA A 436 -8.78 5.66 -22.74
N GLU A 437 -9.59 4.61 -22.86
CA GLU A 437 -9.16 3.23 -22.63
C GLU A 437 -8.12 2.76 -23.66
N ALA A 438 -8.26 3.16 -24.93
CA ALA A 438 -7.27 2.86 -25.98
C ALA A 438 -5.93 3.48 -25.61
N ALA A 439 -5.95 4.78 -25.32
CA ALA A 439 -4.77 5.55 -24.93
C ALA A 439 -4.13 4.96 -23.66
N MET A 440 -4.92 4.70 -22.62
CA MET A 440 -4.45 4.08 -21.37
C MET A 440 -3.83 2.70 -21.63
N SER A 441 -4.46 1.85 -22.45
CA SER A 441 -3.95 0.51 -22.74
C SER A 441 -2.60 0.50 -23.47
N LEU A 442 -2.35 1.52 -24.30
CA LEU A 442 -1.07 1.69 -24.99
C LEU A 442 0.00 2.26 -24.06
N ILE A 443 -0.36 3.27 -23.28
CA ILE A 443 0.55 3.98 -22.37
C ILE A 443 0.99 3.08 -21.22
N PHE A 444 0.08 2.30 -20.63
CA PHE A 444 0.38 1.41 -19.50
C PHE A 444 0.49 -0.06 -19.95
N CYS A 445 0.90 -0.32 -21.19
CA CYS A 445 0.97 -1.68 -21.72
C CYS A 445 2.00 -2.54 -20.97
N ARG A 446 1.69 -3.83 -20.82
CA ARG A 446 2.58 -4.83 -20.22
C ARG A 446 3.83 -5.07 -21.06
N ASP A 447 3.64 -5.11 -22.39
CA ASP A 447 4.72 -5.32 -23.35
C ASP A 447 5.19 -3.99 -23.91
N ARG A 448 6.30 -3.49 -23.35
CA ARG A 448 6.90 -2.21 -23.74
C ARG A 448 7.41 -2.19 -25.17
N GLN A 449 7.69 -3.35 -25.79
CA GLN A 449 8.12 -3.38 -27.19
C GLN A 449 7.01 -2.92 -28.14
N ALA A 450 5.75 -2.97 -27.69
CA ALA A 450 4.63 -2.42 -28.45
C ALA A 450 4.76 -0.91 -28.68
N TRP A 451 5.56 -0.18 -27.89
CA TRP A 451 5.81 1.24 -28.12
C TRP A 451 6.60 1.51 -29.39
N ASP A 452 7.52 0.63 -29.77
CA ASP A 452 8.32 0.77 -31.00
C ASP A 452 7.45 0.66 -32.25
N GLU A 453 6.28 0.04 -32.14
CA GLU A 453 5.29 -0.07 -33.23
C GLU A 453 4.18 0.98 -33.12
N TRP A 454 3.61 1.17 -31.94
CA TRP A 454 2.33 1.88 -31.77
C TRP A 454 2.42 3.22 -31.05
N PHE A 455 3.49 3.50 -30.30
CA PHE A 455 3.57 4.72 -29.49
C PHE A 455 4.60 5.71 -30.05
N HIS A 456 5.84 5.28 -30.21
CA HIS A 456 6.93 6.13 -30.66
C HIS A 456 6.74 6.62 -32.10
N PRO A 457 6.54 5.75 -33.12
CA PRO A 457 6.61 6.19 -34.51
C PRO A 457 5.53 7.22 -34.88
N LEU A 458 5.90 8.14 -35.78
CA LEU A 458 5.05 9.27 -36.12
C LEU A 458 3.69 8.82 -36.66
N GLY A 459 2.61 9.25 -35.99
CA GLY A 459 1.23 8.96 -36.38
C GLY A 459 0.68 7.61 -35.91
N MET A 460 1.52 6.71 -35.36
CA MET A 460 1.06 5.38 -34.95
C MET A 460 0.19 5.43 -33.68
N MET A 461 0.52 6.30 -32.72
CA MET A 461 -0.32 6.48 -31.52
C MET A 461 -1.71 6.97 -31.91
N LYS A 462 -1.78 7.93 -32.86
CA LYS A 462 -3.04 8.40 -33.42
C LYS A 462 -3.84 7.24 -34.00
N GLN A 463 -3.22 6.45 -34.88
CA GLN A 463 -3.87 5.32 -35.51
C GLN A 463 -4.40 4.34 -34.47
N PHE A 464 -3.57 3.92 -33.52
CA PHE A 464 -3.92 2.99 -32.45
C PHE A 464 -5.16 3.45 -31.68
N VAL A 465 -5.15 4.71 -31.24
CA VAL A 465 -6.24 5.30 -30.45
C VAL A 465 -7.50 5.46 -31.29
N THR A 466 -7.41 5.96 -32.52
CA THR A 466 -8.59 6.17 -33.39
C THR A 466 -9.25 4.87 -33.86
N GLU A 467 -8.47 3.80 -34.00
CA GLU A 467 -8.98 2.47 -34.33
C GLU A 467 -9.43 1.68 -33.09
N ASP A 468 -9.40 2.32 -31.91
CA ASP A 468 -9.83 1.76 -30.63
C ASP A 468 -9.14 0.42 -30.29
N ARG A 469 -7.85 0.30 -30.63
CA ARG A 469 -7.05 -0.88 -30.31
C ARG A 469 -6.83 -0.98 -28.81
N ARG A 470 -6.55 -2.21 -28.33
CA ARG A 470 -6.25 -2.48 -26.92
C ARG A 470 -5.07 -3.43 -26.80
N LEU A 471 -4.14 -3.08 -25.91
CA LEU A 471 -3.07 -3.96 -25.45
C LEU A 471 -3.37 -4.45 -24.03
N THR A 472 -2.73 -5.55 -23.64
CA THR A 472 -2.76 -5.98 -22.24
C THR A 472 -2.02 -4.94 -21.39
N ILE A 473 -2.71 -4.39 -20.39
CA ILE A 473 -2.14 -3.45 -19.43
C ILE A 473 -1.21 -4.19 -18.45
N GLY A 474 -0.15 -3.51 -18.01
CA GLY A 474 0.78 -4.03 -17.01
C GLY A 474 0.05 -4.39 -15.71
N PRO A 475 0.34 -5.55 -15.09
CA PRO A 475 -0.36 -5.97 -13.87
C PRO A 475 -0.14 -5.04 -12.68
N TRP A 476 0.91 -4.20 -12.74
CA TRP A 476 1.23 -3.16 -11.77
C TRP A 476 0.29 -1.94 -11.85
N TYR A 477 -0.43 -1.77 -12.97
CA TYR A 477 -1.45 -0.74 -13.12
C TYR A 477 -2.83 -1.35 -12.84
N THR A 478 -3.16 -1.45 -11.56
CA THR A 478 -4.33 -2.21 -11.07
C THR A 478 -5.65 -1.66 -11.64
N GLU A 479 -6.72 -2.44 -11.55
CA GLU A 479 -8.05 -2.00 -12.00
C GLU A 479 -8.52 -0.71 -11.31
N GLU A 480 -8.15 -0.51 -10.04
CA GLU A 480 -8.46 0.73 -9.31
C GLU A 480 -7.72 1.94 -9.90
N LEU A 481 -6.42 1.78 -10.20
CA LEU A 481 -5.63 2.84 -10.86
C LEU A 481 -6.19 3.14 -12.25
N GLN A 482 -6.58 2.11 -13.01
CA GLN A 482 -7.25 2.28 -14.30
C GLN A 482 -8.58 3.04 -14.17
N LYS A 483 -9.41 2.73 -13.17
CA LYS A 483 -10.67 3.46 -12.93
C LYS A 483 -10.42 4.93 -12.58
N GLU A 484 -9.45 5.22 -11.71
CA GLU A 484 -9.09 6.60 -11.37
C GLU A 484 -8.49 7.34 -12.56
N HIS A 485 -7.70 6.66 -13.40
CA HIS A 485 -7.19 7.21 -14.66
C HIS A 485 -8.31 7.63 -15.59
N LEU A 486 -9.24 6.72 -15.88
CA LEU A 486 -10.36 7.00 -16.78
C LEU A 486 -11.27 8.11 -16.23
N LYS A 487 -11.41 8.21 -14.91
CA LYS A 487 -12.13 9.32 -14.27
C LYS A 487 -11.41 10.66 -14.41
N ALA A 488 -10.08 10.66 -14.42
CA ALA A 488 -9.28 11.88 -14.57
C ALA A 488 -9.11 12.31 -16.03
N PHE A 489 -8.94 11.36 -16.95
CA PHE A 489 -8.53 11.61 -18.33
C PHE A 489 -9.59 11.29 -19.38
N GLY A 490 -10.53 10.39 -19.09
CA GLY A 490 -11.66 10.04 -19.97
C GLY A 490 -12.86 10.98 -19.86
N VAL A 491 -12.68 12.12 -19.20
CA VAL A 491 -13.69 13.18 -19.06
C VAL A 491 -13.33 14.39 -19.91
N SER A 492 -14.31 15.25 -20.15
CA SER A 492 -14.11 16.52 -20.84
C SER A 492 -13.02 17.36 -20.15
N ASP A 493 -12.03 17.78 -20.92
CA ASP A 493 -10.83 18.51 -20.49
C ASP A 493 -9.84 17.72 -19.62
N GLY A 494 -9.95 16.39 -19.56
CA GLY A 494 -8.98 15.50 -18.90
C GLY A 494 -7.64 15.46 -19.63
N TYR A 495 -7.56 14.69 -20.74
CA TYR A 495 -6.36 14.67 -21.58
C TYR A 495 -6.06 16.03 -22.20
N LYS A 496 -7.08 16.84 -22.54
CA LYS A 496 -6.87 18.17 -23.12
C LYS A 496 -6.25 19.16 -22.14
N GLY A 497 -6.52 19.03 -20.84
CA GLY A 497 -5.81 19.78 -19.81
C GLY A 497 -4.34 19.40 -19.74
N ALA A 498 -4.10 18.10 -19.65
CA ALA A 498 -2.76 17.53 -19.55
C ALA A 498 -1.89 17.80 -20.80
N SER A 499 -2.47 17.80 -22.00
CA SER A 499 -1.75 18.03 -23.26
C SER A 499 -1.18 19.44 -23.42
N ARG A 500 -1.66 20.41 -22.63
CA ARG A 500 -1.11 21.79 -22.61
C ARG A 500 0.33 21.83 -22.12
N TRP A 501 0.77 20.83 -21.34
CA TRP A 501 2.18 20.64 -21.01
C TRP A 501 3.03 20.36 -22.25
N TYR A 502 2.57 19.45 -23.13
CA TYR A 502 3.26 19.18 -24.39
C TYR A 502 3.24 20.40 -25.32
N ARG A 503 2.12 21.12 -25.39
CA ARG A 503 2.04 22.36 -26.17
C ARG A 503 3.04 23.42 -25.66
N MET A 504 3.08 23.65 -24.34
CA MET A 504 4.04 24.55 -23.70
C MET A 504 5.49 24.15 -24.00
N TRP A 505 5.76 22.85 -24.00
CA TRP A 505 7.09 22.29 -24.24
C TRP A 505 7.51 22.42 -25.70
N VAL A 506 6.66 22.03 -26.65
CA VAL A 506 6.90 22.15 -28.11
C VAL A 506 7.07 23.60 -28.53
N ASP A 507 6.23 24.50 -28.03
CA ASP A 507 6.32 25.94 -28.35
C ASP A 507 7.45 26.65 -27.58
N ASN A 508 8.24 25.91 -26.77
CA ASN A 508 9.37 26.43 -25.99
C ASN A 508 9.00 27.63 -25.10
N LEU A 509 7.77 27.67 -24.54
CA LEU A 509 7.30 28.83 -23.78
C LEU A 509 8.05 29.02 -22.45
N PHE A 510 8.79 28.01 -21.99
CA PHE A 510 9.68 28.07 -20.84
C PHE A 510 10.99 28.83 -21.13
N ALA A 511 11.45 28.89 -22.38
CA ALA A 511 12.77 29.40 -22.74
C ALA A 511 13.03 30.87 -22.30
N PRO A 512 12.05 31.80 -22.34
CA PRO A 512 12.27 33.15 -21.83
C PRO A 512 12.59 33.21 -20.32
N ASP A 513 12.07 32.27 -19.53
CA ASP A 513 12.30 32.21 -18.07
C ASP A 513 13.68 31.64 -17.72
N GLU A 514 14.27 30.84 -18.61
CA GLU A 514 15.56 30.19 -18.39
C GLU A 514 16.75 31.04 -18.83
N LYS A 515 16.53 32.24 -19.38
CA LYS A 515 17.61 33.17 -19.74
C LYS A 515 18.45 33.55 -18.52
N GLY A 516 19.76 33.33 -18.60
CA GLY A 516 20.71 33.62 -17.52
C GLY A 516 20.94 32.46 -16.56
N PHE A 517 20.35 31.28 -16.81
CA PHE A 517 20.60 30.04 -16.07
C PHE A 517 21.57 29.10 -16.81
N ASP A 518 22.28 29.58 -17.83
CA ASP A 518 23.18 28.78 -18.67
C ASP A 518 24.27 28.05 -17.88
N ASP A 519 24.74 28.66 -16.79
CA ASP A 519 25.78 28.12 -15.90
C ASP A 519 25.20 27.49 -14.61
N PHE A 520 23.87 27.40 -14.49
CA PHE A 520 23.23 26.85 -13.29
C PHE A 520 23.61 25.38 -13.06
N GLN A 521 23.83 25.04 -11.79
CA GLN A 521 24.03 23.68 -11.32
C GLN A 521 23.17 23.41 -10.08
N ILE A 522 22.60 22.22 -10.00
CA ILE A 522 21.87 21.73 -8.84
C ILE A 522 22.87 21.50 -7.70
N SER A 523 22.76 22.30 -6.64
CA SER A 523 23.69 22.28 -5.51
C SER A 523 23.29 21.29 -4.41
N GLN A 524 22.01 20.92 -4.37
CA GLN A 524 21.42 19.93 -3.47
C GLN A 524 21.92 18.52 -3.84
N PRO A 525 22.02 17.61 -2.86
CA PRO A 525 22.18 16.20 -3.21
C PRO A 525 20.98 15.73 -4.03
N ALA A 526 21.25 14.86 -5.01
CA ALA A 526 20.23 14.40 -5.93
C ALA A 526 20.32 12.88 -6.11
N LEU A 527 19.17 12.22 -6.19
CA LEU A 527 19.03 10.83 -6.59
C LEU A 527 18.34 10.75 -7.95
N PHE A 528 18.86 9.92 -8.83
CA PHE A 528 18.20 9.55 -10.08
C PHE A 528 17.91 8.05 -10.09
N VAL A 529 16.63 7.68 -10.09
CA VAL A 529 16.19 6.29 -10.18
C VAL A 529 15.73 6.03 -11.61
N VAL A 530 16.41 5.12 -12.31
CA VAL A 530 16.21 4.89 -13.74
C VAL A 530 15.93 3.42 -14.07
N PRO A 531 15.21 3.16 -15.18
CA PRO A 531 15.17 1.84 -15.79
C PRO A 531 16.56 1.30 -16.12
N GLN A 532 16.75 0.00 -15.98
CA GLN A 532 17.98 -0.68 -16.38
C GLN A 532 18.12 -0.77 -17.91
N GLU A 533 17.02 -0.87 -18.65
CA GLU A 533 17.00 -1.10 -20.11
C GLU A 533 16.09 -0.10 -20.86
N PRO A 534 16.44 0.32 -22.11
CA PRO A 534 17.68 0.01 -22.81
C PRO A 534 18.87 0.88 -22.33
N GLU A 535 20.02 0.24 -22.09
CA GLU A 535 21.18 0.84 -21.41
C GLU A 535 21.69 2.15 -22.06
N GLN A 536 21.71 2.27 -23.39
CA GLN A 536 22.30 3.43 -24.09
C GLN A 536 21.52 4.73 -23.90
N SER A 537 20.18 4.69 -24.04
CA SER A 537 19.33 5.88 -23.86
C SER A 537 19.39 6.38 -22.41
N MET A 538 19.40 5.44 -21.46
CA MET A 538 19.47 5.77 -20.03
C MET A 538 20.84 6.31 -19.63
N LEU A 539 21.93 5.79 -20.23
CA LEU A 539 23.27 6.33 -20.02
C LEU A 539 23.38 7.79 -20.49
N GLN A 540 22.78 8.11 -21.64
CA GLN A 540 22.77 9.49 -22.15
C GLN A 540 22.03 10.43 -21.19
N GLN A 541 20.84 10.04 -20.71
CA GLN A 541 20.09 10.85 -19.73
C GLN A 541 20.86 11.03 -18.43
N GLN A 542 21.50 9.95 -17.93
CA GLN A 542 22.33 10.01 -16.73
C GLN A 542 23.50 10.98 -16.90
N GLN A 543 24.21 10.92 -18.04
CA GLN A 543 25.32 11.83 -18.34
C GLN A 543 24.85 13.28 -18.47
N MET A 544 23.71 13.50 -19.13
CA MET A 544 23.12 14.83 -19.26
C MET A 544 22.80 15.42 -17.88
N LEU A 545 22.11 14.70 -17.01
CA LEU A 545 21.80 15.20 -15.66
C LEU A 545 23.06 15.39 -14.81
N ALA A 546 23.99 14.43 -14.83
CA ALA A 546 25.26 14.52 -14.09
C ALA A 546 26.11 15.74 -14.49
N SER A 547 25.97 16.23 -15.72
CA SER A 547 26.71 17.42 -16.20
C SER A 547 26.37 18.72 -15.46
N TRP A 548 25.22 18.78 -14.79
CA TRP A 548 24.76 19.97 -14.05
C TRP A 548 24.18 19.63 -12.67
N ALA A 549 24.32 18.39 -12.21
CA ALA A 549 24.02 17.95 -10.85
C ALA A 549 25.25 17.23 -10.24
N PRO A 550 26.26 17.97 -9.74
CA PRO A 550 27.54 17.40 -9.30
C PRO A 550 27.45 16.39 -8.14
N LYS A 551 26.34 16.37 -7.39
CA LYS A 551 26.08 15.44 -6.27
C LYS A 551 25.06 14.36 -6.62
N LEU A 552 24.95 14.00 -7.89
CA LEU A 552 24.01 12.99 -8.37
C LEU A 552 24.43 11.57 -7.98
N GLN A 553 23.53 10.86 -7.31
CA GLN A 553 23.57 9.41 -7.14
C GLN A 553 22.61 8.76 -8.14
N THR A 554 22.93 7.57 -8.64
CA THR A 554 22.06 6.87 -9.59
C THR A 554 21.79 5.45 -9.13
N VAL A 555 20.52 5.04 -9.18
CA VAL A 555 20.08 3.67 -8.93
C VAL A 555 19.35 3.18 -10.17
N LYS A 556 19.74 2.01 -10.67
CA LYS A 556 19.08 1.33 -11.79
C LYS A 556 18.14 0.26 -11.24
N LEU A 557 16.91 0.19 -11.75
CA LEU A 557 15.94 -0.86 -11.41
C LEU A 557 15.44 -1.54 -12.69
N ASP A 558 15.12 -2.82 -12.59
CA ASP A 558 14.43 -3.56 -13.67
C ASP A 558 12.94 -3.17 -13.69
N ALA A 559 12.68 -2.01 -14.29
CA ALA A 559 11.37 -1.39 -14.43
C ALA A 559 11.28 -0.64 -15.77
N GLY A 560 10.08 -0.19 -16.12
CA GLY A 560 9.80 0.75 -17.19
C GLY A 560 9.58 2.18 -16.71
N HIS A 561 8.73 2.89 -17.45
CA HIS A 561 8.57 4.34 -17.31
C HIS A 561 7.84 4.74 -16.02
N TRP A 562 6.95 3.90 -15.48
CA TRP A 562 6.29 4.14 -14.19
C TRP A 562 7.00 3.37 -13.08
N ILE A 563 8.30 3.58 -12.92
CA ILE A 563 9.17 2.85 -11.98
C ILE A 563 8.59 2.74 -10.56
N HIS A 564 7.93 3.79 -10.10
CA HIS A 564 7.31 3.90 -8.78
C HIS A 564 6.02 3.07 -8.61
N LEU A 565 5.37 2.69 -9.72
CA LEU A 565 4.25 1.74 -9.78
C LEU A 565 4.72 0.32 -10.13
N GLU A 566 5.68 0.18 -11.04
CA GLU A 566 6.18 -1.10 -11.55
C GLU A 566 7.03 -1.86 -10.54
N ARG A 567 7.82 -1.12 -9.74
CA ARG A 567 8.75 -1.61 -8.71
C ARG A 567 8.64 -0.72 -7.47
N PRO A 568 7.47 -0.71 -6.80
CA PRO A 568 7.19 0.24 -5.73
C PRO A 568 8.12 0.02 -4.53
N GLU A 569 8.38 -1.23 -4.16
CA GLU A 569 9.22 -1.57 -3.01
C GLU A 569 10.69 -1.19 -3.24
N GLU A 570 11.22 -1.49 -4.41
CA GLU A 570 12.61 -1.18 -4.77
C GLU A 570 12.81 0.32 -4.95
N THR A 571 11.85 1.02 -5.57
CA THR A 571 11.86 2.48 -5.69
C THR A 571 11.83 3.13 -4.32
N ASN A 572 10.93 2.69 -3.44
CA ASN A 572 10.84 3.19 -2.06
C ASN A 572 12.12 2.92 -1.28
N THR A 573 12.73 1.74 -1.44
CA THR A 573 14.00 1.38 -0.80
C THR A 573 15.14 2.27 -1.29
N ALA A 574 15.23 2.55 -2.59
CA ALA A 574 16.24 3.43 -3.17
C ALA A 574 16.14 4.85 -2.61
N ILE A 575 14.92 5.40 -2.59
CA ILE A 575 14.65 6.72 -2.05
C ILE A 575 14.95 6.75 -0.54
N GLN A 576 14.49 5.76 0.23
CA GLN A 576 14.71 5.71 1.67
C GLN A 576 16.20 5.67 2.02
N LYS A 577 16.99 4.81 1.36
CA LYS A 577 18.44 4.73 1.58
C LYS A 577 19.13 6.05 1.30
N PHE A 578 18.70 6.76 0.25
CA PHE A 578 19.22 8.08 -0.07
C PHE A 578 18.88 9.09 1.04
N LEU A 579 17.63 9.13 1.51
CA LEU A 579 17.19 10.04 2.58
C LEU A 579 17.81 9.75 3.95
N GLU A 580 18.24 8.52 4.22
CA GLU A 580 18.91 8.12 5.47
C GLU A 580 20.42 8.35 5.45
N ALA A 581 21.00 8.58 4.27
CA ALA A 581 22.43 8.88 4.10
C ALA A 581 22.74 10.39 4.21
N GLU A 582 21.71 11.23 4.24
CA GLU A 582 21.76 12.69 4.48
C GLU A 582 21.59 13.02 5.96
#